data_AF-J9YYE2-F1
#
_entry.id   AF-J9YYE2-F1
#
_cell.length_a   1.000
_cell.length_b   1.000
_cell.length_c   1.000
_cell.angle_alpha   90.00
_cell.angle_beta   90.00
_cell.angle_gamma   90.00
#
_symmetry.space_group_name_H-M   'P 1'
#
loop_
_entity.id
_entity.type
_entity.pdbx_description
1 polymer ?
#
loop_
_entity_poly.entity_id
_entity_poly.type
_entity_poly.pdbx_seq_one_letter_code
_entity_poly.pdbx_strand_id
1 'polypeptide(L)'
;MSLLSKIKVQYHFKVLNDLLASNNFLDASNYISKINDNNIRFEIAKNFIPQLFKNSNVGIDNPKIIWLNSFSNTSIELVENFLIYYFKESAQKINPSFFSYEDLIDSVVGKNNFFEKITLVEWINYSYFFQWLINDDINNFKFIKNKKSFFSTPENLNFTNSNFTNCFFCIVDHPYDVYLNLKKENDNDIEISKNLFLNLDKRPEIIQTINRTFELTNLGWAVHTQSWLDDNVQNSLKGKILNLKNLRDEPFDFFSDIIMHLIQNNNAITLNYDVIENYVKNNDFITSSNSFDNLSNNEKKFINQQIEDISLKLGYEL
;
A
#
# COMPACT_ATOMS: atom_id res chain seq x y z
N MET A 1 24.61 9.27 -20.69
CA MET A 1 23.75 9.56 -21.86
C MET A 1 24.54 10.26 -22.96
N SER A 2 24.21 9.98 -24.22
CA SER A 2 24.84 10.64 -25.40
C SER A 2 24.41 12.11 -25.55
N LEU A 3 25.14 12.90 -26.33
CA LEU A 3 24.77 14.30 -26.65
C LEU A 3 23.37 14.40 -27.28
N LEU A 4 23.06 13.50 -28.22
CA LEU A 4 21.76 13.45 -28.88
C LEU A 4 20.62 13.15 -27.88
N SER A 5 20.87 12.25 -26.93
CA SER A 5 19.90 11.94 -25.86
C SER A 5 19.64 13.16 -24.98
N LYS A 6 20.68 13.92 -24.62
CA LYS A 6 20.54 15.17 -23.83
C LYS A 6 19.70 16.21 -24.57
N ILE A 7 19.92 16.39 -25.87
CA ILE A 7 19.14 17.32 -26.70
C ILE A 7 17.66 16.90 -26.73
N LYS A 8 17.37 15.60 -26.91
CA LYS A 8 15.99 15.08 -26.87
C LYS A 8 15.32 15.31 -25.52
N VAL A 9 16.02 15.05 -24.42
CA VAL A 9 15.50 15.32 -23.07
C VAL A 9 15.13 16.79 -22.91
N GLN A 10 16.01 17.71 -23.31
CA GLN A 10 15.73 19.15 -23.22
C GLN A 10 14.54 19.59 -24.08
N TYR A 11 14.37 19.00 -25.26
CA TYR A 11 13.19 19.23 -26.09
C TYR A 11 11.90 18.82 -25.38
N HIS A 12 11.86 17.60 -24.82
CA HIS A 12 10.70 17.10 -24.09
C HIS A 12 10.40 17.94 -22.84
N PHE A 13 11.44 18.37 -22.10
CA PHE A 13 11.30 19.27 -20.95
C PHE A 13 10.59 20.57 -21.33
N LYS A 14 10.99 21.19 -22.44
CA LYS A 14 10.36 22.42 -22.91
C LYS A 14 8.87 22.22 -23.21
N VAL A 15 8.54 21.19 -24.00
CA VAL A 15 7.14 20.88 -24.36
C VAL A 15 6.28 20.65 -23.10
N LEU A 16 6.80 19.89 -22.13
CA LEU A 16 6.04 19.58 -20.91
C LEU A 16 5.90 20.79 -19.98
N ASN A 17 6.92 21.64 -19.88
CA ASN A 17 6.81 22.90 -19.15
C ASN A 17 5.73 23.80 -19.75
N ASP A 18 5.66 23.90 -21.08
CA ASP A 18 4.65 24.70 -21.77
C ASP A 18 3.22 24.14 -21.52
N LEU A 19 3.07 22.81 -21.53
CA LEU A 19 1.79 22.14 -21.22
C LEU A 19 1.37 22.33 -19.76
N LEU A 20 2.30 22.18 -18.81
CA LEU A 20 2.04 22.39 -17.39
C LEU A 20 1.70 23.85 -17.08
N ALA A 21 2.43 24.81 -17.65
CA ALA A 21 2.13 26.24 -17.50
C ALA A 21 0.74 26.60 -18.04
N SER A 22 0.25 25.85 -19.02
CA SER A 22 -1.09 25.97 -19.59
C SER A 22 -2.17 25.14 -18.86
N ASN A 23 -1.83 24.50 -17.74
CA ASN A 23 -2.69 23.57 -16.99
C ASN A 23 -3.24 22.40 -17.82
N ASN A 24 -2.55 22.00 -18.89
CA ASN A 24 -2.97 20.92 -19.78
C ASN A 24 -2.40 19.56 -19.34
N PHE A 25 -2.85 19.10 -18.18
CA PHE A 25 -2.30 17.92 -17.51
C PHE A 25 -2.57 16.60 -18.25
N LEU A 26 -3.72 16.46 -18.91
CA LEU A 26 -4.06 15.26 -19.67
C LEU A 26 -3.15 15.10 -20.89
N ASP A 27 -2.94 16.17 -21.66
CA ASP A 27 -2.04 16.11 -22.82
C ASP A 27 -0.58 15.92 -22.40
N ALA A 28 -0.17 16.49 -21.26
CA ALA A 28 1.15 16.25 -20.70
C ALA A 28 1.36 14.76 -20.33
N SER A 29 0.38 14.12 -19.66
CA SER A 29 0.43 12.69 -19.36
C SER A 29 0.49 11.85 -20.65
N ASN A 30 -0.42 12.10 -21.59
CA ASN A 30 -0.46 11.43 -22.88
C ASN A 30 0.83 11.60 -23.68
N TYR A 31 1.48 12.76 -23.56
CA TYR A 31 2.75 13.04 -24.21
C TYR A 31 3.87 12.17 -23.64
N ILE A 32 3.99 12.08 -22.31
CA ILE A 32 4.99 11.23 -21.64
C ILE A 32 4.85 9.78 -22.07
N SER A 33 3.62 9.24 -22.09
CA SER A 33 3.35 7.85 -22.48
C SER A 33 3.72 7.54 -23.94
N LYS A 34 3.78 8.54 -24.82
CA LYS A 34 4.15 8.40 -26.25
C LYS A 34 5.66 8.49 -26.52
N ILE A 35 6.49 8.73 -25.50
CA ILE A 35 7.96 8.77 -25.67
C ILE A 35 8.49 7.34 -25.84
N ASN A 36 8.91 6.98 -27.05
CA ASN A 36 9.33 5.61 -27.39
C ASN A 36 10.67 5.17 -26.74
N ASP A 37 11.56 6.10 -26.44
CA ASP A 37 12.86 5.77 -25.83
C ASP A 37 12.69 5.65 -24.31
N ASN A 38 12.80 4.42 -23.78
CA ASN A 38 12.57 4.14 -22.36
C ASN A 38 13.47 4.94 -21.42
N ASN A 39 14.73 5.16 -21.77
CA ASN A 39 15.65 5.90 -20.90
C ASN A 39 15.28 7.39 -20.86
N ILE A 40 14.90 7.95 -22.01
CA ILE A 40 14.41 9.33 -22.07
C ILE A 40 13.07 9.42 -21.35
N ARG A 41 12.11 8.52 -21.63
CA ARG A 41 10.79 8.49 -20.98
C ARG A 41 10.91 8.43 -19.47
N PHE A 42 11.79 7.58 -18.95
CA PHE A 42 12.05 7.46 -17.51
C PHE A 42 12.58 8.76 -16.91
N GLU A 43 13.60 9.38 -17.53
CA GLU A 43 14.17 10.65 -17.07
C GLU A 43 13.13 11.78 -17.09
N ILE A 44 12.29 11.83 -18.14
CA ILE A 44 11.18 12.77 -18.24
C ILE A 44 10.15 12.51 -17.13
N ALA A 45 9.65 11.28 -17.03
CA ALA A 45 8.57 10.92 -16.12
C ALA A 45 8.97 11.15 -14.65
N LYS A 46 10.22 10.83 -14.27
CA LYS A 46 10.75 11.08 -12.92
C LYS A 46 10.62 12.55 -12.49
N ASN A 47 10.80 13.49 -13.41
CA ASN A 47 10.75 14.93 -13.13
C ASN A 47 9.32 15.51 -13.19
N PHE A 48 8.47 15.00 -14.08
CA PHE A 48 7.18 15.61 -14.38
C PHE A 48 5.98 14.90 -13.74
N ILE A 49 6.02 13.57 -13.53
CA ILE A 49 4.90 12.80 -12.96
C ILE A 49 4.53 13.28 -11.55
N PRO A 50 5.47 13.48 -10.60
CA PRO A 50 5.10 13.97 -9.27
C PRO A 50 4.36 15.31 -9.33
N GLN A 51 4.76 16.23 -10.22
CA GLN A 51 4.14 17.54 -10.37
C GLN A 51 2.77 17.45 -11.06
N LEU A 52 2.63 16.58 -12.06
CA LEU A 52 1.39 16.36 -12.80
C LEU A 52 0.26 15.93 -11.85
N PHE A 53 0.50 14.87 -11.06
CA PHE A 53 -0.52 14.26 -10.22
C PHE A 53 -0.71 14.92 -8.86
N LYS A 54 0.25 15.76 -8.44
CA LYS A 54 0.07 16.66 -7.30
C LYS A 54 -0.95 17.77 -7.60
N ASN A 55 -0.97 18.27 -8.84
CA ASN A 55 -1.75 19.44 -9.22
C ASN A 55 -3.03 19.11 -10.01
N SER A 56 -3.22 17.86 -10.42
CA SER A 56 -4.40 17.45 -11.18
C SER A 56 -5.54 16.98 -10.29
N ASN A 57 -6.67 17.68 -10.35
CA ASN A 57 -7.96 17.19 -9.83
C ASN A 57 -8.73 16.35 -10.87
N VAL A 58 -8.11 16.08 -12.02
CA VAL A 58 -8.72 15.35 -13.13
C VAL A 58 -8.23 13.90 -13.05
N GLY A 59 -9.14 12.94 -13.22
CA GLY A 59 -8.80 11.53 -13.45
C GLY A 59 -8.08 11.40 -14.79
N ILE A 60 -6.76 11.50 -14.76
CA ILE A 60 -5.88 11.44 -15.93
C ILE A 60 -5.62 9.99 -16.32
N ASP A 61 -5.66 9.06 -15.36
CA ASP A 61 -5.43 7.65 -15.57
C ASP A 61 -6.61 6.79 -15.12
N ASN A 62 -6.65 5.55 -15.64
CA ASN A 62 -7.53 4.51 -15.12
C ASN A 62 -6.85 3.84 -13.92
N PRO A 63 -7.38 3.98 -12.69
CA PRO A 63 -6.73 3.46 -11.50
C PRO A 63 -6.86 1.94 -11.42
N LYS A 64 -5.72 1.22 -11.38
CA LYS A 64 -5.66 -0.24 -11.36
C LYS A 64 -5.06 -0.81 -10.06
N ILE A 65 -4.54 0.01 -9.17
CA ILE A 65 -3.89 -0.45 -7.95
C ILE A 65 -4.92 -0.66 -6.85
N ILE A 66 -4.93 -1.85 -6.24
CA ILE A 66 -5.69 -2.12 -5.01
C ILE A 66 -4.68 -2.36 -3.89
N TRP A 67 -4.70 -1.51 -2.86
CA TRP A 67 -3.76 -1.65 -1.74
C TRP A 67 -4.30 -2.58 -0.67
N LEU A 68 -3.46 -3.49 -0.20
CA LEU A 68 -3.63 -4.27 1.02
C LEU A 68 -2.68 -3.72 2.08
N ASN A 69 -3.19 -2.80 2.89
CA ASN A 69 -2.41 -2.12 3.92
C ASN A 69 -2.57 -2.83 5.25
N SER A 70 -1.47 -3.19 5.91
CA SER A 70 -1.47 -3.65 7.30
C SER A 70 -0.10 -3.44 7.91
N PHE A 71 -0.05 -3.23 9.21
CA PHE A 71 1.23 -3.24 9.92
C PHE A 71 1.87 -4.64 9.94
N SER A 72 1.05 -5.70 9.87
CA SER A 72 1.51 -7.10 9.88
C SER A 72 1.27 -7.81 8.54
N ASN A 73 2.29 -8.55 8.08
CA ASN A 73 2.17 -9.42 6.91
C ASN A 73 1.15 -10.53 7.12
N THR A 74 1.09 -11.11 8.32
CA THR A 74 0.15 -12.19 8.64
C THR A 74 -1.31 -11.76 8.42
N SER A 75 -1.64 -10.52 8.75
CA SER A 75 -2.98 -9.97 8.52
C SER A 75 -3.27 -9.76 7.03
N ILE A 76 -2.27 -9.37 6.23
CA ILE A 76 -2.40 -9.25 4.77
C ILE A 76 -2.63 -10.63 4.15
N GLU A 77 -1.87 -11.63 4.59
CA GLU A 77 -1.96 -13.01 4.11
C GLU A 77 -3.34 -13.61 4.30
N LEU A 78 -4.06 -13.28 5.39
CA LEU A 78 -5.45 -13.72 5.59
C LEU A 78 -6.37 -13.26 4.43
N VAL A 79 -6.28 -11.99 4.06
CA VAL A 79 -7.09 -11.42 2.96
C VAL A 79 -6.59 -11.91 1.60
N GLU A 80 -5.28 -12.01 1.40
CA GLU A 80 -4.69 -12.57 0.18
C GLU A 80 -5.16 -14.01 -0.06
N ASN A 81 -5.09 -14.88 0.95
CA ASN A 81 -5.51 -16.27 0.84
C ASN A 81 -7.00 -16.39 0.50
N PHE A 82 -7.85 -15.58 1.12
CA PHE A 82 -9.27 -15.52 0.78
C PHE A 82 -9.49 -15.09 -0.67
N LEU A 83 -8.85 -14.01 -1.12
CA LEU A 83 -9.03 -13.50 -2.49
C LEU A 83 -8.53 -14.51 -3.53
N ILE A 84 -7.40 -15.17 -3.30
CA ILE A 84 -6.88 -16.25 -4.16
C ILE A 84 -7.93 -17.36 -4.29
N TYR A 85 -8.47 -17.82 -3.16
CA TYR A 85 -9.51 -18.86 -3.16
C TYR A 85 -10.77 -18.38 -3.87
N TYR A 86 -11.26 -17.19 -3.53
CA TYR A 86 -12.51 -16.64 -4.06
C TYR A 86 -12.48 -16.51 -5.58
N PHE A 87 -11.43 -15.90 -6.15
CA PHE A 87 -11.34 -15.70 -7.60
C PHE A 87 -11.14 -17.02 -8.35
N LYS A 88 -10.47 -18.00 -7.75
CA LYS A 88 -10.31 -19.34 -8.34
C LYS A 88 -11.64 -20.10 -8.38
N GLU A 89 -12.39 -20.12 -7.29
CA GLU A 89 -13.59 -20.94 -7.15
C GLU A 89 -14.86 -20.27 -7.70
N SER A 90 -14.90 -18.93 -7.80
CA SER A 90 -16.04 -18.17 -8.37
C SER A 90 -16.15 -18.24 -9.90
N ALA A 91 -15.25 -18.97 -10.58
CA ALA A 91 -15.16 -19.07 -12.04
C ALA A 91 -15.03 -17.71 -12.76
N GLN A 92 -14.55 -16.68 -12.05
CA GLN A 92 -14.29 -15.36 -12.63
C GLN A 92 -13.02 -15.40 -13.49
N LYS A 93 -13.01 -14.64 -14.59
CA LYS A 93 -11.82 -14.50 -15.46
C LYS A 93 -10.75 -13.56 -14.87
N ILE A 94 -10.75 -13.39 -13.55
CA ILE A 94 -9.83 -12.52 -12.83
C ILE A 94 -8.79 -13.43 -12.18
N ASN A 95 -7.53 -13.29 -12.60
CA ASN A 95 -6.41 -13.93 -11.91
C ASN A 95 -5.73 -12.86 -11.05
N PRO A 96 -6.03 -12.80 -9.73
CA PRO A 96 -5.44 -11.80 -8.87
C PRO A 96 -3.93 -12.05 -8.78
N SER A 97 -3.15 -10.98 -8.77
CA SER A 97 -1.71 -11.06 -8.53
C SER A 97 -1.35 -10.17 -7.36
N PHE A 98 -0.52 -10.72 -6.46
CA PHE A 98 -0.16 -10.12 -5.19
C PHE A 98 1.35 -9.93 -5.14
N PHE A 99 1.78 -8.72 -4.82
CA PHE A 99 3.20 -8.39 -4.72
C PHE A 99 3.43 -7.41 -3.58
N SER A 100 4.62 -7.44 -2.98
CA SER A 100 5.06 -6.31 -2.16
C SER A 100 5.22 -5.07 -3.04
N TYR A 101 5.03 -3.89 -2.47
CA TYR A 101 5.19 -2.65 -3.22
C TYR A 101 6.64 -2.47 -3.67
N GLU A 102 7.61 -2.83 -2.82
CA GLU A 102 9.04 -2.73 -3.08
C GLU A 102 9.47 -3.64 -4.24
N ASP A 103 9.01 -4.89 -4.28
CA ASP A 103 9.33 -5.82 -5.38
C ASP A 103 8.74 -5.34 -6.71
N LEU A 104 7.53 -4.76 -6.69
CA LEU A 104 6.94 -4.17 -7.89
C LEU A 104 7.76 -3.00 -8.39
N ILE A 105 8.17 -2.09 -7.51
CA ILE A 105 9.04 -0.98 -7.89
C ILE A 105 10.33 -1.51 -8.50
N ASP A 106 10.97 -2.49 -7.86
CA ASP A 106 12.21 -3.07 -8.36
C ASP A 106 12.03 -3.67 -9.77
N SER A 107 10.88 -4.30 -10.02
CA SER A 107 10.54 -4.87 -11.33
C SER A 107 10.34 -3.80 -12.43
N VAL A 108 9.60 -2.72 -12.14
CA VAL A 108 9.23 -1.72 -13.16
C VAL A 108 10.30 -0.67 -13.40
N VAL A 109 11.15 -0.39 -12.40
CA VAL A 109 12.33 0.47 -12.57
C VAL A 109 13.39 -0.25 -13.43
N GLY A 110 13.31 -1.57 -13.54
CA GLY A 110 14.07 -2.40 -14.48
C GLY A 110 15.57 -2.47 -14.17
N LYS A 111 16.37 -3.13 -15.03
CA LYS A 111 17.84 -3.25 -14.88
C LYS A 111 18.63 -1.97 -15.20
N ASN A 112 17.95 -0.86 -15.50
CA ASN A 112 18.63 0.39 -15.76
C ASN A 112 19.08 0.96 -14.41
N ASN A 113 20.37 1.22 -14.24
CA ASN A 113 21.01 1.72 -13.01
C ASN A 113 20.59 3.15 -12.62
N PHE A 114 19.35 3.57 -12.89
CA PHE A 114 18.82 4.88 -12.48
C PHE A 114 18.75 5.02 -10.96
N PHE A 115 18.50 3.91 -10.27
CA PHE A 115 18.58 3.79 -8.82
C PHE A 115 19.33 2.49 -8.51
N GLU A 116 20.48 2.59 -7.85
CA GLU A 116 21.11 1.43 -7.18
C GLU A 116 20.48 1.24 -5.79
N LYS A 117 20.15 2.36 -5.16
CA LYS A 117 19.45 2.48 -3.90
C LYS A 117 18.33 3.51 -4.06
N ILE A 118 17.19 3.26 -3.43
CA ILE A 118 16.11 4.24 -3.28
C ILE A 118 16.20 4.75 -1.85
N THR A 119 16.67 5.99 -1.69
CA THR A 119 16.74 6.64 -0.37
C THR A 119 15.35 7.05 0.11
N LEU A 120 15.21 7.37 1.39
CA LEU A 120 13.94 7.83 1.97
C LEU A 120 13.38 9.08 1.26
N VAL A 121 14.27 9.99 0.86
CA VAL A 121 13.87 11.22 0.13
C VAL A 121 13.32 10.86 -1.25
N GLU A 122 13.93 9.91 -1.93
CA GLU A 122 13.50 9.46 -3.26
C GLU A 122 12.21 8.64 -3.18
N TRP A 123 12.05 7.81 -2.14
CA TRP A 123 10.81 7.11 -1.83
C TRP A 123 9.63 8.08 -1.74
N ILE A 124 9.81 9.15 -0.96
CA ILE A 124 8.77 10.15 -0.76
C ILE A 124 8.52 10.93 -2.06
N ASN A 125 9.56 11.53 -2.63
CA ASN A 125 9.43 12.47 -3.75
C ASN A 125 9.02 11.80 -5.07
N TYR A 126 9.31 10.50 -5.24
CA TYR A 126 8.99 9.76 -6.46
C TYR A 126 7.86 8.74 -6.27
N SER A 127 7.10 8.81 -5.17
CA SER A 127 6.01 7.85 -4.93
C SER A 127 4.99 7.78 -6.08
N TYR A 128 4.57 8.93 -6.62
CA TYR A 128 3.67 8.98 -7.78
C TYR A 128 4.32 8.47 -9.06
N PHE A 129 5.63 8.70 -9.23
CA PHE A 129 6.37 8.19 -10.38
C PHE A 129 6.43 6.66 -10.37
N PHE A 130 6.72 6.06 -9.21
CA PHE A 130 6.72 4.60 -9.05
C PHE A 130 5.35 3.99 -9.34
N GLN A 131 4.28 4.59 -8.82
CA GLN A 131 2.92 4.11 -9.06
C GLN A 131 2.47 4.30 -10.50
N TRP A 132 2.88 5.37 -11.16
CA TRP A 132 2.63 5.57 -12.59
C TRP A 132 3.29 4.48 -13.43
N LEU A 133 4.56 4.15 -13.16
CA LEU A 133 5.25 3.04 -13.84
C LEU A 133 4.52 1.71 -13.63
N ILE A 134 4.10 1.45 -12.38
CA ILE A 134 3.31 0.26 -12.05
C ILE A 134 1.99 0.26 -12.83
N ASN A 135 1.27 1.38 -12.87
CA ASN A 135 -0.04 1.47 -13.53
C ASN A 135 0.05 1.31 -15.07
N ASP A 136 1.15 1.76 -15.68
CA ASP A 136 1.45 1.61 -17.12
C ASP A 136 1.77 0.14 -17.49
N ASP A 137 2.47 -0.60 -16.61
CA ASP A 137 2.82 -2.02 -16.82
C ASP A 137 1.62 -2.97 -16.67
N ILE A 138 0.53 -2.50 -16.06
CA ILE A 138 -0.60 -3.34 -15.66
C ILE A 138 -1.70 -3.37 -16.72
N ASN A 139 -2.09 -4.57 -17.15
CA ASN A 139 -3.30 -4.77 -17.96
C ASN A 139 -4.59 -4.90 -17.14
N ASN A 140 -4.53 -5.50 -15.94
CA ASN A 140 -5.66 -5.78 -15.04
C ASN A 140 -5.31 -5.44 -13.60
N PHE A 141 -6.27 -5.17 -12.71
CA PHE A 141 -6.00 -4.82 -11.31
C PHE A 141 -4.90 -5.66 -10.63
N LYS A 142 -3.96 -4.99 -9.93
CA LYS A 142 -2.95 -5.63 -9.09
C LYS A 142 -3.22 -5.34 -7.63
N PHE A 143 -3.14 -6.37 -6.80
CA PHE A 143 -3.18 -6.24 -5.36
C PHE A 143 -1.75 -5.98 -4.86
N ILE A 144 -1.53 -4.85 -4.19
CA ILE A 144 -0.21 -4.45 -3.71
C ILE A 144 -0.21 -4.48 -2.18
N LYS A 145 0.67 -5.30 -1.62
CA LYS A 145 0.89 -5.44 -0.18
C LYS A 145 1.77 -4.29 0.30
N ASN A 146 1.30 -3.58 1.32
CA ASN A 146 2.01 -2.44 1.87
C ASN A 146 1.95 -2.44 3.40
N LYS A 147 3.11 -2.26 4.03
CA LYS A 147 3.25 -2.11 5.49
C LYS A 147 3.58 -0.69 5.91
N LYS A 148 3.68 0.24 4.97
CA LYS A 148 4.12 1.60 5.23
C LYS A 148 2.92 2.48 5.55
N SER A 149 3.14 3.42 6.47
CA SER A 149 2.14 4.43 6.80
C SER A 149 1.84 5.30 5.59
N PHE A 150 0.61 5.79 5.53
CA PHE A 150 0.28 6.87 4.61
C PHE A 150 1.01 8.14 5.05
N PHE A 151 1.66 8.81 4.10
CA PHE A 151 2.31 10.10 4.35
C PHE A 151 1.69 11.18 3.47
N SER A 152 1.80 12.42 3.95
CA SER A 152 1.52 13.64 3.19
C SER A 152 2.62 14.64 3.48
N THR A 153 3.26 15.17 2.44
CA THR A 153 4.28 16.21 2.60
C THR A 153 3.63 17.59 2.73
N PRO A 154 4.35 18.61 3.25
CA PRO A 154 3.87 20.00 3.25
C PRO A 154 3.54 20.53 1.85
N GLU A 155 4.10 19.87 0.83
CA GLU A 155 3.89 20.14 -0.57
C GLU A 155 2.68 19.39 -1.16
N ASN A 156 1.81 18.79 -0.35
CA ASN A 156 0.64 18.01 -0.78
C ASN A 156 0.99 16.80 -1.67
N LEU A 157 2.23 16.30 -1.61
CA LEU A 157 2.57 15.01 -2.18
C LEU A 157 2.19 13.93 -1.18
N ASN A 158 1.26 13.07 -1.56
CA ASN A 158 0.80 11.99 -0.71
C ASN A 158 1.49 10.67 -1.05
N PHE A 159 1.37 9.68 -0.16
CA PHE A 159 1.83 8.32 -0.42
C PHE A 159 1.25 7.78 -1.74
N THR A 160 -0.05 7.93 -1.97
CA THR A 160 -0.71 7.56 -3.24
C THR A 160 -1.74 8.63 -3.66
N ASN A 161 -2.35 8.45 -4.83
CA ASN A 161 -3.35 9.33 -5.42
C ASN A 161 -4.45 8.48 -6.09
N SER A 162 -5.68 9.01 -6.14
CA SER A 162 -6.85 8.39 -6.76
C SER A 162 -6.71 8.14 -8.27
N ASN A 163 -5.72 8.76 -8.93
CA ASN A 163 -5.37 8.49 -10.33
C ASN A 163 -4.76 7.09 -10.53
N PHE A 164 -4.10 6.53 -9.51
CA PHE A 164 -3.49 5.19 -9.57
C PHE A 164 -4.26 4.17 -8.73
N THR A 165 -4.78 4.62 -7.58
CA THR A 165 -5.47 3.78 -6.60
C THR A 165 -6.94 3.61 -6.96
N ASN A 166 -7.34 2.37 -7.20
CA ASN A 166 -8.73 1.99 -7.40
C ASN A 166 -9.49 2.04 -6.07
N CYS A 167 -8.95 1.33 -5.07
CA CYS A 167 -9.40 1.32 -3.69
C CYS A 167 -8.28 0.81 -2.76
N PHE A 168 -8.49 0.86 -1.45
CA PHE A 168 -7.62 0.19 -0.50
C PHE A 168 -8.40 -0.54 0.61
N PHE A 169 -7.74 -1.55 1.17
CA PHE A 169 -8.12 -2.19 2.42
C PHE A 169 -7.06 -1.85 3.48
N CYS A 170 -7.49 -1.34 4.63
CA CYS A 170 -6.63 -1.23 5.81
C CYS A 170 -7.04 -2.32 6.80
N ILE A 171 -6.22 -3.35 6.89
CA ILE A 171 -6.43 -4.51 7.75
C ILE A 171 -5.79 -4.18 9.08
N VAL A 172 -6.61 -4.19 10.12
CA VAL A 172 -6.19 -3.83 11.47
C VAL A 172 -6.47 -5.01 12.38
N ASP A 173 -5.43 -5.42 13.11
CA ASP A 173 -5.48 -6.45 14.12
C ASP A 173 -5.37 -5.85 15.52
N HIS A 174 -5.70 -6.65 16.53
CA HIS A 174 -5.54 -6.27 17.91
C HIS A 174 -4.07 -5.91 18.17
N PRO A 175 -3.76 -4.73 18.71
CA PRO A 175 -2.38 -4.26 18.85
C PRO A 175 -1.51 -5.18 19.73
N TYR A 176 -2.09 -5.80 20.75
CA TYR A 176 -1.37 -6.81 21.53
C TYR A 176 -1.06 -8.08 20.73
N ASP A 177 -1.93 -8.51 19.82
CA ASP A 177 -1.65 -9.66 18.95
C ASP A 177 -0.51 -9.33 17.99
N VAL A 178 -0.54 -8.12 17.43
CA VAL A 178 0.58 -7.60 16.60
C VAL A 178 1.89 -7.58 17.39
N TYR A 179 1.90 -7.00 18.59
CA TYR A 179 3.09 -6.94 19.43
C TYR A 179 3.58 -8.33 19.86
N LEU A 180 2.66 -9.25 20.21
CA LEU A 180 3.01 -10.63 20.56
C LEU A 180 3.62 -11.39 19.37
N ASN A 181 3.12 -11.16 18.15
CA ASN A 181 3.67 -11.75 16.95
C ASN A 181 5.09 -11.22 16.69
N LEU A 182 5.31 -9.91 16.77
CA LEU A 182 6.66 -9.33 16.70
C LEU A 182 7.59 -9.94 17.75
N LYS A 183 7.10 -10.11 18.98
CA LYS A 183 7.87 -10.74 20.06
C LYS A 183 8.25 -12.16 19.73
N LYS A 184 7.33 -12.98 19.23
CA LYS A 184 7.62 -14.36 18.80
C LYS A 184 8.61 -14.40 17.63
N GLU A 185 8.49 -13.50 16.66
CA GLU A 185 9.38 -13.41 15.50
C GLU A 185 10.81 -12.99 15.85
N ASN A 186 11.01 -12.32 17.00
CA ASN A 186 12.29 -11.82 17.47
C ASN A 186 12.75 -12.53 18.76
N ASP A 187 12.56 -13.85 18.83
CA ASP A 187 13.04 -14.71 19.93
C ASP A 187 12.60 -14.26 21.35
N ASN A 188 11.43 -13.63 21.43
CA ASN A 188 10.86 -13.01 22.63
C ASN A 188 11.64 -11.81 23.20
N ASP A 189 12.51 -11.17 22.41
CA ASP A 189 13.21 -9.95 22.80
C ASP A 189 12.24 -8.77 22.92
N ILE A 190 12.04 -8.31 24.16
CA ILE A 190 11.11 -7.24 24.50
C ILE A 190 11.56 -5.89 23.92
N GLU A 191 12.85 -5.58 23.94
CA GLU A 191 13.34 -4.26 23.53
C GLU A 191 13.32 -4.11 22.01
N ILE A 192 13.70 -5.17 21.28
CA ILE A 192 13.56 -5.21 19.82
C ILE A 192 12.09 -5.08 19.43
N SER A 193 11.20 -5.84 20.09
CA SER A 193 9.76 -5.84 19.78
C SER A 193 9.11 -4.49 20.06
N LYS A 194 9.45 -3.84 21.17
CA LYS A 194 8.98 -2.47 21.46
C LYS A 194 9.48 -1.50 20.41
N ASN A 195 10.75 -1.60 20.01
CA ASN A 195 11.31 -0.71 19.00
C ASN A 195 10.63 -0.92 17.64
N LEU A 196 10.39 -2.15 17.21
CA LEU A 196 9.67 -2.43 15.96
C LEU A 196 8.22 -1.94 16.02
N PHE A 197 7.53 -2.19 17.14
CA PHE A 197 6.13 -1.83 17.32
C PHE A 197 5.90 -0.31 17.43
N LEU A 198 6.82 0.43 18.05
CA LEU A 198 6.66 1.87 18.33
C LEU A 198 7.62 2.77 17.54
N ASN A 199 8.60 2.21 16.85
CA ASN A 199 9.70 2.92 16.18
C ASN A 199 10.43 3.89 17.12
N LEU A 200 10.96 3.37 18.24
CA LEU A 200 11.57 4.18 19.30
C LEU A 200 12.90 4.83 18.88
N ASP A 201 13.67 4.16 18.02
CA ASP A 201 14.95 4.64 17.50
C ASP A 201 14.82 5.66 16.35
N LYS A 202 13.61 5.80 15.78
CA LYS A 202 13.27 6.69 14.66
C LYS A 202 14.13 6.46 13.42
N ARG A 203 14.58 5.23 13.20
CA ARG A 203 15.41 4.89 12.04
C ARG A 203 14.56 4.44 10.87
N PRO A 204 14.96 4.75 9.63
CA PRO A 204 14.31 4.17 8.46
C PRO A 204 14.49 2.66 8.45
N GLU A 205 13.53 1.97 7.86
CA GLU A 205 13.63 0.54 7.58
C GLU A 205 14.45 0.34 6.32
N ILE A 206 15.36 -0.65 6.34
CA ILE A 206 16.17 -1.01 5.17
C ILE A 206 15.64 -2.32 4.61
N ILE A 207 15.13 -2.30 3.38
CA ILE A 207 14.67 -3.49 2.66
C ILE A 207 15.61 -3.76 1.49
N GLN A 208 16.02 -5.01 1.32
CA GLN A 208 16.80 -5.47 0.18
C GLN A 208 15.92 -6.32 -0.74
N THR A 209 15.73 -5.88 -1.98
CA THR A 209 15.14 -6.70 -3.05
C THR A 209 16.24 -7.34 -3.90
N ILE A 210 15.85 -8.00 -4.99
CA ILE A 210 16.78 -8.68 -5.90
C ILE A 210 17.82 -7.71 -6.47
N ASN A 211 17.42 -6.51 -6.89
CA ASN A 211 18.33 -5.58 -7.57
C ASN A 211 18.66 -4.31 -6.77
N ARG A 212 17.95 -4.01 -5.67
CA ARG A 212 18.03 -2.69 -5.01
C ARG A 212 17.86 -2.73 -3.51
N THR A 213 18.42 -1.73 -2.87
CA THR A 213 18.15 -1.41 -1.46
C THR A 213 17.17 -0.25 -1.36
N PHE A 214 16.22 -0.35 -0.45
CA PHE A 214 15.24 0.68 -0.13
C PHE A 214 15.46 1.18 1.29
N GLU A 215 15.48 2.50 1.47
CA GLU A 215 15.32 3.13 2.78
C GLU A 215 13.93 3.72 2.87
N LEU A 216 13.12 3.18 3.77
CA LEU A 216 11.69 3.45 3.84
C LEU A 216 11.32 4.07 5.18
N THR A 217 10.17 4.74 5.20
CA THR A 217 9.57 5.19 6.46
C THR A 217 9.28 3.98 7.33
N ASN A 218 9.96 3.87 8.47
CA ASN A 218 9.54 3.02 9.57
C ASN A 218 8.76 3.89 10.54
N LEU A 219 7.53 3.52 10.86
CA LEU A 219 6.69 4.24 11.81
C LEU A 219 5.95 3.20 12.64
N GLY A 220 5.80 3.47 13.93
CA GLY A 220 5.15 2.55 14.85
C GLY A 220 3.69 2.28 14.48
N TRP A 221 3.15 1.20 15.02
CA TRP A 221 1.81 0.69 14.75
C TRP A 221 0.73 1.78 14.87
N ALA A 222 0.79 2.61 15.91
CA ALA A 222 -0.19 3.68 16.11
C ALA A 222 -0.19 4.69 14.94
N VAL A 223 1.00 5.14 14.51
CA VAL A 223 1.12 6.11 13.42
C VAL A 223 0.72 5.48 12.08
N HIS A 224 1.16 4.24 11.83
CA HIS A 224 0.73 3.48 10.67
C HIS A 224 -0.80 3.40 10.58
N THR A 225 -1.43 2.89 11.63
CA THR A 225 -2.87 2.67 11.65
C THR A 225 -3.63 4.00 11.57
N GLN A 226 -3.21 5.03 12.33
CA GLN A 226 -3.88 6.34 12.31
C GLN A 226 -3.83 7.01 10.94
N SER A 227 -2.72 6.85 10.22
CA SER A 227 -2.53 7.47 8.90
C SER A 227 -3.49 6.92 7.84
N TRP A 228 -3.82 5.63 7.92
CA TRP A 228 -4.76 5.00 6.99
C TRP A 228 -6.22 5.11 7.43
N LEU A 229 -6.47 5.36 8.73
CA LEU A 229 -7.80 5.65 9.28
C LEU A 229 -8.23 7.12 9.10
N ASP A 230 -7.37 7.99 8.58
CA ASP A 230 -7.78 9.38 8.32
C ASP A 230 -8.96 9.44 7.34
N ASP A 231 -10.00 10.19 7.70
CA ASP A 231 -11.24 10.26 6.92
C ASP A 231 -10.99 10.81 5.50
N ASN A 232 -10.04 11.74 5.33
CA ASN A 232 -9.73 12.26 4.00
C ASN A 232 -9.03 11.21 3.15
N VAL A 233 -8.14 10.41 3.75
CA VAL A 233 -7.49 9.28 3.08
C VAL A 233 -8.52 8.24 2.66
N GLN A 234 -9.40 7.83 3.57
CA GLN A 234 -10.47 6.87 3.28
C GLN A 234 -11.40 7.37 2.17
N ASN A 235 -11.87 8.62 2.26
CA ASN A 235 -12.81 9.18 1.29
C ASN A 235 -12.17 9.40 -0.09
N SER A 236 -10.93 9.90 -0.14
CA SER A 236 -10.25 10.20 -1.41
C SER A 236 -9.77 8.96 -2.17
N LEU A 237 -9.47 7.88 -1.45
CA LEU A 237 -8.92 6.64 -2.03
C LEU A 237 -9.86 5.44 -1.91
N LYS A 238 -11.13 5.66 -1.53
CA LYS A 238 -12.16 4.62 -1.40
C LYS A 238 -11.68 3.49 -0.48
N GLY A 239 -11.29 3.88 0.73
CA GLY A 239 -10.78 2.98 1.76
C GLY A 239 -11.86 2.14 2.42
N LYS A 240 -11.52 0.89 2.73
CA LYS A 240 -12.29 0.02 3.63
C LYS A 240 -11.42 -0.43 4.78
N ILE A 241 -11.89 -0.20 6.01
CA ILE A 241 -11.23 -0.70 7.22
C ILE A 241 -11.74 -2.11 7.50
N LEU A 242 -10.81 -3.05 7.64
CA LEU A 242 -11.06 -4.45 7.95
C LEU A 242 -10.52 -4.74 9.34
N ASN A 243 -11.41 -4.72 10.34
CA ASN A 243 -11.04 -5.06 11.70
C ASN A 243 -11.06 -6.60 11.88
N LEU A 244 -9.91 -7.19 12.23
CA LEU A 244 -9.80 -8.65 12.42
C LEU A 244 -10.59 -9.19 13.63
N LYS A 245 -11.10 -8.32 14.52
CA LYS A 245 -12.12 -8.70 15.49
C LYS A 245 -13.36 -9.26 14.79
N ASN A 246 -13.80 -8.60 13.72
CA ASN A 246 -15.00 -9.01 12.98
C ASN A 246 -14.77 -10.33 12.22
N LEU A 247 -13.54 -10.66 11.83
CA LEU A 247 -13.22 -11.97 11.26
C LEU A 247 -13.47 -13.09 12.26
N ARG A 248 -13.24 -12.84 13.56
CA ARG A 248 -13.46 -13.82 14.64
C ARG A 248 -14.94 -13.94 14.97
N ASP A 249 -15.64 -12.81 15.02
CA ASP A 249 -17.04 -12.75 15.45
C ASP A 249 -18.01 -13.17 14.33
N GLU A 250 -17.82 -12.65 13.11
CA GLU A 250 -18.70 -12.83 11.95
C GLU A 250 -17.87 -13.02 10.65
N PRO A 251 -17.16 -14.15 10.49
CA PRO A 251 -16.22 -14.36 9.36
C PRO A 251 -16.88 -14.25 7.99
N PHE A 252 -18.13 -14.70 7.86
CA PHE A 252 -18.87 -14.61 6.59
C PHE A 252 -19.10 -13.15 6.18
N ASP A 253 -19.53 -12.30 7.11
CA ASP A 253 -19.75 -10.88 6.86
C ASP A 253 -18.44 -10.16 6.58
N PHE A 254 -17.36 -10.49 7.32
CA PHE A 254 -16.02 -9.95 7.08
C PHE A 254 -15.55 -10.18 5.64
N PHE A 255 -15.67 -11.41 5.13
CA PHE A 255 -15.26 -11.73 3.76
C PHE A 255 -16.23 -11.20 2.70
N SER A 256 -17.54 -11.17 3.00
CA SER A 256 -18.55 -10.55 2.13
C SER A 256 -18.28 -9.07 1.92
N ASP A 257 -17.89 -8.35 2.99
CA ASP A 257 -17.53 -6.94 2.94
C ASP A 257 -16.34 -6.66 2.01
N ILE A 258 -15.36 -7.56 1.96
CA ILE A 258 -14.21 -7.44 1.05
C ILE A 258 -14.68 -7.50 -0.39
N ILE A 259 -15.48 -8.52 -0.74
CA ILE A 259 -15.98 -8.68 -2.11
C ILE A 259 -16.93 -7.55 -2.47
N MET A 260 -17.82 -7.13 -1.57
CA MET A 260 -18.73 -6.01 -1.81
C MET A 260 -17.99 -4.70 -2.06
N HIS A 261 -16.93 -4.43 -1.31
CA HIS A 261 -16.10 -3.25 -1.54
C HIS A 261 -15.40 -3.32 -2.91
N LEU A 262 -14.92 -4.50 -3.31
CA LEU A 262 -14.36 -4.69 -4.64
C LEU A 262 -15.42 -4.48 -5.74
N ILE A 263 -16.65 -4.97 -5.57
CA ILE A 263 -17.76 -4.81 -6.52
C ILE A 263 -18.13 -3.33 -6.68
N GLN A 264 -18.26 -2.59 -5.58
CA GLN A 264 -18.57 -1.16 -5.59
C GLN A 264 -17.52 -0.34 -6.37
N ASN A 265 -16.29 -0.85 -6.46
CA ASN A 265 -15.18 -0.20 -7.14
C ASN A 265 -14.79 -0.86 -8.48
N ASN A 266 -15.48 -1.94 -8.88
CA ASN A 266 -15.17 -2.72 -10.07
C ASN A 266 -16.40 -3.47 -10.63
N ASN A 267 -16.86 -3.09 -11.83
CA ASN A 267 -18.09 -3.59 -12.45
C ASN A 267 -18.01 -5.06 -12.95
N ALA A 268 -16.86 -5.73 -12.86
CA ALA A 268 -16.64 -7.07 -13.41
C ALA A 268 -16.59 -8.21 -12.37
N ILE A 269 -16.62 -7.88 -11.07
CA ILE A 269 -16.65 -8.86 -9.99
C ILE A 269 -18.12 -9.15 -9.66
N THR A 270 -18.48 -10.42 -9.53
CA THR A 270 -19.79 -10.86 -9.04
C THR A 270 -19.65 -11.44 -7.64
N LEU A 271 -20.70 -11.29 -6.83
CA LEU A 271 -20.78 -11.88 -5.50
C LEU A 271 -21.22 -13.34 -5.60
N ASN A 272 -20.51 -14.23 -4.92
CA ASN A 272 -20.85 -15.64 -4.80
C ASN A 272 -20.77 -16.06 -3.33
N TYR A 273 -21.92 -16.06 -2.66
CA TYR A 273 -22.02 -16.39 -1.24
C TYR A 273 -21.64 -17.83 -0.94
N ASP A 274 -21.92 -18.78 -1.84
CA ASP A 274 -21.58 -20.20 -1.65
C ASP A 274 -20.06 -20.38 -1.57
N VAL A 275 -19.29 -19.65 -2.39
CA VAL A 275 -17.82 -19.66 -2.34
C VAL A 275 -17.32 -19.08 -1.01
N ILE A 276 -17.91 -17.99 -0.52
CA ILE A 276 -17.54 -17.40 0.77
C ILE A 276 -17.87 -18.37 1.91
N GLU A 277 -19.07 -18.95 1.92
CA GLU A 277 -19.50 -19.90 2.94
C GLU A 277 -18.61 -21.15 2.96
N ASN A 278 -18.23 -21.66 1.78
CA ASN A 278 -17.29 -22.77 1.65
C ASN A 278 -15.89 -22.42 2.16
N TYR A 279 -15.39 -21.21 1.89
CA TYR A 279 -14.12 -20.77 2.47
C TYR A 279 -14.21 -20.73 4.00
N VAL A 280 -15.31 -20.16 4.53
CA VAL A 280 -15.49 -20.02 5.98
C VAL A 280 -15.57 -21.39 6.68
N LYS A 281 -16.32 -22.34 6.12
CA LYS A 281 -16.47 -23.70 6.68
C LYS A 281 -15.17 -24.51 6.70
N ASN A 282 -14.26 -24.23 5.78
CA ASN A 282 -13.03 -25.01 5.59
C ASN A 282 -11.80 -24.43 6.30
N ASN A 283 -11.94 -23.30 7.00
CA ASN A 283 -10.84 -22.63 7.67
C ASN A 283 -11.22 -22.30 9.11
N ASP A 284 -10.34 -22.64 10.05
CA ASP A 284 -10.52 -22.30 11.45
C ASP A 284 -9.96 -20.89 11.74
N PHE A 285 -10.83 -19.88 11.73
CA PHE A 285 -10.48 -18.51 12.14
C PHE A 285 -10.43 -18.34 13.67
N ILE A 286 -10.81 -19.38 14.40
CA ILE A 286 -10.80 -19.43 15.87
C ILE A 286 -9.47 -20.03 16.32
N THR A 287 -8.36 -19.32 16.16
CA THR A 287 -7.06 -19.76 16.70
C THR A 287 -6.25 -18.61 17.30
N SER A 288 -6.74 -18.08 18.40
CA SER A 288 -6.03 -17.96 19.69
C SER A 288 -6.86 -17.04 20.57
N SER A 289 -7.56 -17.64 21.52
CA SER A 289 -8.19 -16.95 22.64
C SER A 289 -7.20 -15.94 23.22
N ASN A 290 -7.63 -14.67 23.28
CA ASN A 290 -7.33 -13.50 24.15
C ASN A 290 -6.41 -13.67 25.38
N SER A 291 -5.49 -14.63 25.38
CA SER A 291 -4.51 -14.85 26.41
C SER A 291 -3.34 -13.93 26.10
N PHE A 292 -3.59 -12.64 26.34
CA PHE A 292 -2.53 -11.66 26.57
C PHE A 292 -1.78 -11.95 27.89
N ASP A 293 -1.92 -13.16 28.44
CA ASP A 293 -1.25 -13.62 29.66
C ASP A 293 0.27 -13.68 29.48
N ASN A 294 0.74 -13.80 28.23
CA ASN A 294 2.14 -13.72 27.87
C ASN A 294 2.72 -12.29 27.89
N LEU A 295 1.88 -11.27 28.11
CA LEU A 295 2.29 -9.88 28.30
C LEU A 295 2.28 -9.52 29.77
N SER A 296 3.43 -9.07 30.28
CA SER A 296 3.50 -8.54 31.64
C SER A 296 2.69 -7.25 31.78
N ASN A 297 2.21 -6.95 32.99
CA ASN A 297 1.52 -5.69 33.27
C ASN A 297 2.37 -4.44 32.96
N ASN A 298 3.69 -4.55 33.08
CA ASN A 298 4.61 -3.47 32.71
C ASN A 298 4.66 -3.25 31.20
N GLU A 299 4.69 -4.32 30.40
CA GLU A 299 4.60 -4.24 28.94
C GLU A 299 3.26 -3.61 28.51
N LYS A 300 2.14 -4.11 29.05
CA LYS A 300 0.80 -3.55 28.77
C LYS A 300 0.73 -2.07 29.09
N LYS A 301 1.17 -1.67 30.29
CA LYS A 301 1.18 -0.25 30.71
C LYS A 301 2.03 0.63 29.78
N PHE A 302 3.20 0.15 29.36
CA PHE A 302 4.08 0.90 28.47
C PHE A 302 3.47 1.06 27.07
N ILE A 303 2.93 -0.03 26.51
CA ILE A 303 2.30 -0.03 25.20
C ILE A 303 1.06 0.85 25.18
N ASN A 304 0.17 0.72 26.18
CA ASN A 304 -1.13 1.42 26.22
C ASN A 304 -0.97 2.93 26.16
N GLN A 305 0.06 3.49 26.79
CA GLN A 305 0.37 4.93 26.71
C GLN A 305 0.51 5.48 25.28
N GLN A 306 0.79 4.62 24.31
CA GLN A 306 1.04 4.99 22.92
C GLN A 306 -0.09 4.57 21.97
N ILE A 307 -0.98 3.67 22.39
CA ILE A 307 -1.97 3.05 21.49
C ILE A 307 -3.42 3.18 21.95
N GLU A 308 -3.67 3.54 23.21
CA GLU A 308 -5.01 3.48 23.83
C GLU A 308 -6.08 4.22 23.00
N ASP A 309 -5.82 5.46 22.62
CA ASP A 309 -6.77 6.29 21.88
C ASP A 309 -7.20 5.64 20.56
N ILE A 310 -6.26 5.05 19.81
CA ILE A 310 -6.56 4.44 18.52
C ILE A 310 -7.18 3.06 18.67
N SER A 311 -6.78 2.29 19.67
CA SER A 311 -7.36 0.99 19.99
C SER A 311 -8.83 1.11 20.37
N LEU A 312 -9.17 2.11 21.18
CA LEU A 312 -10.55 2.40 21.57
C LEU A 312 -11.41 2.83 20.37
N LYS A 313 -10.88 3.67 19.47
CA LYS A 313 -11.57 4.04 18.22
C LYS A 313 -11.90 2.82 17.34
N LEU A 314 -11.04 1.81 17.38
CA LEU A 314 -11.20 0.55 16.64
C LEU A 314 -12.09 -0.46 17.38
N GLY A 315 -12.53 -0.17 18.61
CA GLY A 315 -13.37 -1.08 19.40
C GLY A 315 -12.61 -2.28 20.00
N TYR A 316 -11.30 -2.14 20.22
CA TYR A 316 -10.50 -3.09 20.97
C TYR A 316 -10.48 -2.77 22.46
N GLU A 317 -10.48 -3.81 23.28
CA GLU A 317 -10.35 -3.74 24.74
C GLU A 317 -8.89 -4.05 25.13
N LEU A 318 -8.21 -3.13 25.84
CA LEU A 318 -6.80 -3.23 26.23
C LEU A 318 -6.57 -3.65 27.68
#